data_AF-A0AA39J0J5-F1
#
_entry.id   AF-A0AA39J0J5-F1
#
_cell.length_a   1.000
_cell.length_b   1.000
_cell.length_c   1.000
_cell.angle_alpha   90.00
_cell.angle_beta   90.00
_cell.angle_gamma   90.00
#
_symmetry.space_group_name_H-M   'P 1'
#
loop_
_entity.id
_entity.type
_entity.pdbx_description
1 polymer ?
#
loop_
_entity_poly.entity_id
_entity_poly.type
_entity_poly.pdbx_seq_one_letter_code
_entity_poly.pdbx_strand_id
1 'polypeptide(L)'
;MKLQGGRAIWLYIAPWVKPSREISTLPEMPETSESGRAYFSTSTGKVLVIDVICAEERWRAGGLPNPTPKGEMTDSGYFVFSTKAALVSLVQAQDSEHTGKMAGRLATMTKAYDDRETWAIVIGRLRNWNHNPKTWKVEPMSYGAPKPEGVFELTMMLVEKHKFDVYHRVGMEREIDERITANWDWKYREFKVGGPGRGERVRFGAFAEGPEYL
;
A
#
# COMPACT_ATOMS: atom_id res chain seq x y z
N MET A 1 -5.74 31.22 -1.86
CA MET A 1 -5.34 30.55 -0.60
C MET A 1 -4.74 29.20 -0.99
N LYS A 2 -3.41 29.06 -1.02
CA LYS A 2 -2.74 27.79 -1.34
C LYS A 2 -2.64 26.97 -0.05
N LEU A 3 -3.30 25.82 -0.01
CA LEU A 3 -3.21 24.88 1.12
C LEU A 3 -1.82 24.24 1.11
N GLN A 4 -0.86 24.80 1.85
CA GLN A 4 0.46 24.20 2.03
C GLN A 4 0.37 23.00 3.00
N GLY A 5 0.72 21.80 2.47
CA GLY A 5 1.37 20.73 3.24
C GLY A 5 0.54 19.95 4.25
N GLY A 6 -0.70 19.56 3.90
CA GLY A 6 -1.46 18.57 4.68
C GLY A 6 -0.80 17.18 4.65
N ARG A 7 -0.85 16.45 5.77
CA ARG A 7 -0.50 15.01 5.77
C ARG A 7 -1.60 14.24 5.04
N ALA A 8 -1.22 13.35 4.14
CA ALA A 8 -2.16 12.55 3.36
C ALA A 8 -2.69 11.35 4.17
N ILE A 9 -3.37 11.63 5.28
CA ILE A 9 -3.97 10.61 6.15
C ILE A 9 -5.07 9.81 5.45
N TRP A 10 -5.69 10.37 4.40
CA TRP A 10 -6.69 9.66 3.59
C TRP A 10 -6.09 8.48 2.83
N LEU A 11 -4.78 8.46 2.58
CA LEU A 11 -4.11 7.31 1.94
C LEU A 11 -4.24 6.03 2.76
N TYR A 12 -4.45 6.15 4.08
CA TYR A 12 -4.62 5.01 4.95
C TYR A 12 -6.05 4.56 5.08
N ILE A 13 -7.04 5.30 4.55
CA ILE A 13 -8.45 4.92 4.63
C ILE A 13 -8.68 3.61 3.91
N ALA A 14 -9.24 2.67 4.67
CA ALA A 14 -9.68 1.36 4.22
C ALA A 14 -8.69 0.69 3.25
N PRO A 15 -7.45 0.37 3.68
CA PRO A 15 -6.44 -0.19 2.78
C PRO A 15 -6.83 -1.57 2.23
N TRP A 16 -7.84 -2.20 2.83
CA TRP A 16 -8.47 -3.45 2.37
C TRP A 16 -9.59 -3.25 1.34
N VAL A 17 -10.10 -2.02 1.15
CA VAL A 17 -11.13 -1.70 0.15
C VAL A 17 -10.46 -1.47 -1.20
N LYS A 18 -11.18 -1.79 -2.28
CA LYS A 18 -10.71 -1.56 -3.65
C LYS A 18 -10.41 -0.07 -3.88
N PRO A 19 -9.40 0.28 -4.68
CA PRO A 19 -9.21 1.67 -5.11
C PRO A 19 -10.35 2.11 -6.03
N SER A 20 -10.72 3.40 -5.97
CA SER A 20 -11.58 4.02 -6.99
C SER A 20 -10.93 3.91 -8.37
N ARG A 21 -11.75 3.68 -9.39
CA ARG A 21 -11.31 3.63 -10.79
C ARG A 21 -10.95 5.02 -11.32
N GLU A 22 -11.50 6.07 -10.72
CA GLU A 22 -11.35 7.47 -11.10
C GLU A 22 -10.15 8.12 -10.40
N ILE A 23 -9.97 7.83 -9.10
CA ILE A 23 -8.90 8.35 -8.27
C ILE A 23 -8.35 7.21 -7.41
N SER A 24 -7.30 6.55 -7.90
CA SER A 24 -6.76 5.33 -7.29
C SER A 24 -6.26 5.48 -5.83
N THR A 25 -5.96 6.71 -5.39
CA THR A 25 -5.57 7.04 -4.01
C THR A 25 -6.74 7.10 -3.03
N LEU A 26 -7.98 7.02 -3.52
CA LEU A 26 -9.19 6.93 -2.72
C LEU A 26 -9.74 5.48 -2.74
N PRO A 27 -10.45 5.06 -1.68
CA PRO A 27 -11.25 3.85 -1.75
C PRO A 27 -12.38 4.02 -2.78
N GLU A 28 -12.86 2.91 -3.33
CA GLU A 28 -14.09 2.83 -4.12
C GLU A 28 -15.24 3.45 -3.34
N MET A 29 -16.04 4.31 -3.98
CA MET A 29 -17.06 5.08 -3.29
C MET A 29 -18.13 4.15 -2.68
N PRO A 30 -18.55 4.40 -1.42
CA PRO A 30 -19.54 3.56 -0.78
C PRO A 30 -20.94 3.77 -1.37
N GLU A 31 -21.74 2.71 -1.36
CA GLU A 31 -23.14 2.74 -1.77
C GLU A 31 -24.03 3.14 -0.59
N THR A 32 -25.04 3.97 -0.84
CA THR A 32 -26.06 4.30 0.17
C THR A 32 -27.26 3.36 0.06
N SER A 33 -27.72 2.86 1.20
CA SER A 33 -28.98 2.11 1.29
C SER A 33 -30.18 3.06 1.34
N GLU A 34 -31.37 2.51 1.09
CA GLU A 34 -32.65 3.23 1.25
C GLU A 34 -32.83 3.78 2.68
N SER A 35 -32.21 3.15 3.68
CA SER A 35 -32.19 3.62 5.06
C SER A 35 -31.19 4.76 5.33
N GLY A 36 -30.56 5.32 4.29
CA GLY A 36 -29.58 6.41 4.38
C GLY A 36 -28.21 6.02 4.96
N ARG A 37 -27.90 4.71 5.05
CA ARG A 37 -26.61 4.23 5.58
C ARG A 37 -25.66 3.94 4.43
N ALA A 38 -24.39 4.30 4.58
CA ALA A 38 -23.36 4.06 3.57
C ALA A 38 -22.57 2.78 3.86
N TYR A 39 -22.30 1.99 2.82
CA TYR A 39 -21.60 0.71 2.90
C TYR A 39 -20.53 0.57 1.82
N PHE A 40 -19.41 -0.08 2.16
CA PHE A 40 -18.47 -0.62 1.17
C PHE A 40 -18.82 -2.07 0.84
N SER A 41 -18.78 -2.42 -0.44
CA SER A 41 -18.89 -3.80 -0.91
C SER A 41 -17.52 -4.48 -0.87
N THR A 42 -17.36 -5.51 -0.04
CA THR A 42 -16.14 -6.32 0.02
C THR A 42 -16.42 -7.73 -0.49
N SER A 43 -15.37 -8.53 -0.73
CA SER A 43 -15.50 -9.94 -1.10
C SER A 43 -16.18 -10.80 -0.02
N THR A 44 -16.24 -10.33 1.22
CA THR A 44 -16.84 -11.03 2.35
C THR A 44 -18.22 -10.48 2.76
N GLY A 45 -18.69 -9.40 2.12
CA GLY A 45 -20.02 -8.81 2.38
C GLY A 45 -20.04 -7.29 2.38
N LYS A 46 -21.16 -6.70 2.81
CA LYS A 46 -21.29 -5.24 2.99
C LYS A 46 -20.76 -4.84 4.36
N VAL A 47 -19.88 -3.83 4.41
CA VAL A 47 -19.33 -3.27 5.65
C VAL A 47 -19.76 -1.81 5.77
N LEU A 48 -20.23 -1.38 6.95
CA LEU A 48 -20.61 0.01 7.19
C LEU A 48 -19.42 0.94 7.05
N VAL A 49 -19.62 2.09 6.38
CA VAL A 49 -18.58 3.11 6.23
C VAL A 49 -18.09 3.62 7.57
N ILE A 50 -18.98 3.80 8.56
CA ILE A 50 -18.57 4.27 9.88
C ILE A 50 -17.67 3.26 10.59
N ASP A 51 -17.89 1.95 10.42
CA ASP A 51 -17.02 0.94 11.01
C ASP A 51 -15.66 0.92 10.31
N VAL A 52 -15.64 1.18 9.01
CA VAL A 52 -14.38 1.35 8.25
C VAL A 52 -13.63 2.61 8.69
N ILE A 53 -14.37 3.71 8.94
CA ILE A 53 -13.82 5.00 9.38
C ILE A 53 -13.48 5.05 10.87
N CYS A 54 -14.07 4.19 11.68
CA CYS A 54 -13.85 4.18 13.13
C CYS A 54 -13.04 2.98 13.61
N ALA A 55 -12.85 1.93 12.79
CA ALA A 55 -11.76 0.96 12.99
C ALA A 55 -10.36 1.64 13.01
N GLU A 56 -10.33 2.91 12.57
CA GLU A 56 -9.22 3.84 12.35
C GLU A 56 -8.58 4.52 13.57
N GLU A 57 -9.02 4.30 14.82
CA GLU A 57 -8.25 4.82 15.98
C GLU A 57 -6.77 4.36 15.95
N ARG A 58 -6.46 3.35 15.10
CA ARG A 58 -5.16 2.71 14.87
C ARG A 58 -4.50 3.05 13.54
N TRP A 59 -4.71 4.23 12.97
CA TRP A 59 -4.02 4.55 11.71
C TRP A 59 -2.52 4.48 11.74
N ARG A 60 -1.91 4.51 12.94
CA ARG A 60 -0.48 4.23 13.14
C ARG A 60 0.40 5.03 12.16
N ALA A 61 -0.11 6.17 11.69
CA ALA A 61 0.57 7.20 10.91
C ALA A 61 1.56 7.99 11.78
N GLY A 62 1.85 7.48 12.99
CA GLY A 62 2.76 8.04 13.97
C GLY A 62 3.98 7.14 14.12
N GLY A 63 5.14 7.72 13.82
CA GLY A 63 6.45 7.14 14.04
C GLY A 63 7.49 8.24 13.92
N LEU A 64 8.72 7.98 14.37
CA LEU A 64 9.85 8.89 14.20
C LEU A 64 10.92 8.20 13.33
N PRO A 65 11.32 8.81 12.20
CA PRO A 65 10.63 9.92 11.53
C PRO A 65 9.23 9.50 11.04
N ASN A 66 8.30 10.45 10.93
CA ASN A 66 6.93 10.17 10.48
C ASN A 66 6.95 10.03 8.94
N PRO A 67 6.71 8.83 8.38
CA PRO A 67 6.79 8.62 6.94
C PRO A 67 5.46 8.90 6.24
N THR A 68 4.44 9.40 6.94
CA THR A 68 3.20 9.80 6.29
C THR A 68 3.50 10.84 5.23
N PRO A 69 3.16 10.55 3.96
CA PRO A 69 3.41 11.46 2.87
C PRO A 69 2.85 12.86 3.16
N LYS A 70 3.71 13.85 2.98
CA LYS A 70 3.33 15.26 2.88
C LYS A 70 3.50 15.66 1.44
N GLY A 71 2.52 16.36 0.91
CA GLY A 71 2.47 16.65 -0.50
C GLY A 71 1.34 17.59 -0.87
N GLU A 72 1.14 17.74 -2.17
CA GLU A 72 0.14 18.63 -2.74
C GLU A 72 -0.70 17.88 -3.78
N MET A 73 -1.98 18.21 -3.88
CA MET A 73 -2.85 17.68 -4.93
C MET A 73 -2.75 18.59 -6.15
N THR A 74 -2.49 18.01 -7.31
CA THR A 74 -2.59 18.72 -8.60
C THR A 74 -4.06 18.92 -8.98
N ASP A 75 -4.34 19.91 -9.83
CA ASP A 75 -5.69 20.16 -10.37
C ASP A 75 -6.26 18.95 -11.15
N SER A 76 -5.38 18.05 -11.60
CA SER A 76 -5.72 16.83 -12.32
C SER A 76 -5.95 15.60 -11.41
N GLY A 77 -5.99 15.78 -10.08
CA GLY A 77 -6.29 14.70 -9.12
C GLY A 77 -5.12 13.74 -8.82
N TYR A 78 -3.88 14.17 -9.05
CA TYR A 78 -2.68 13.44 -8.62
C TYR A 78 -2.09 14.06 -7.37
N PHE A 79 -1.79 13.22 -6.38
CA PHE A 79 -1.10 13.62 -5.16
C PHE A 79 0.42 13.50 -5.36
N VAL A 80 1.13 14.62 -5.22
CA VAL A 80 2.57 14.75 -5.42
C VAL A 80 3.28 14.74 -4.08
N PHE A 81 4.18 13.79 -3.85
CA PHE A 81 4.92 13.67 -2.60
C PHE A 81 6.25 12.96 -2.81
N SER A 82 7.20 13.22 -1.92
CA SER A 82 8.48 12.50 -1.88
C SER A 82 8.48 11.47 -0.75
N THR A 83 8.88 10.23 -1.06
CA THR A 83 9.03 9.18 -0.06
C THR A 83 10.13 8.17 -0.44
N LYS A 84 10.45 7.29 0.50
CA LYS A 84 11.36 6.16 0.30
C LYS A 84 10.64 5.07 -0.51
N ALA A 85 11.25 4.65 -1.61
CA ALA A 85 10.69 3.71 -2.56
C ALA A 85 11.75 2.77 -3.12
N ALA A 86 11.34 1.55 -3.47
CA ALA A 86 12.17 0.57 -4.18
C ALA A 86 11.46 0.19 -5.47
N LEU A 87 12.24 0.08 -6.56
CA LEU A 87 11.74 -0.48 -7.82
C LEU A 87 11.60 -1.99 -7.62
N VAL A 88 10.44 -2.54 -7.95
CA VAL A 88 10.16 -3.96 -7.70
C VAL A 88 9.84 -4.67 -9.00
N SER A 89 10.49 -5.81 -9.21
CA SER A 89 10.11 -6.76 -10.25
C SER A 89 9.13 -7.74 -9.63
N LEU A 90 7.87 -7.68 -10.04
CA LEU A 90 6.85 -8.59 -9.53
C LEU A 90 7.04 -9.97 -10.15
N VAL A 91 7.25 -10.98 -9.32
CA VAL A 91 7.16 -12.39 -9.72
C VAL A 91 5.68 -12.77 -9.66
N GLN A 92 5.06 -13.01 -10.81
CA GLN A 92 3.68 -13.49 -10.86
C GLN A 92 3.65 -14.94 -10.38
N ALA A 93 2.86 -15.24 -9.36
CA ALA A 93 2.66 -16.59 -8.83
C ALA A 93 1.87 -17.54 -9.77
N GLN A 94 1.74 -17.21 -11.07
CA GLN A 94 0.94 -17.97 -12.04
C GLN A 94 1.74 -18.89 -12.99
N ASP A 95 3.08 -18.89 -12.94
CA ASP A 95 3.88 -19.71 -13.87
C ASP A 95 4.27 -21.11 -13.33
N SER A 96 3.74 -21.52 -12.19
CA SER A 96 4.12 -22.81 -11.56
C SER A 96 3.38 -24.04 -12.11
N GLU A 97 2.37 -23.92 -12.98
CA GLU A 97 1.56 -25.09 -13.38
C GLU A 97 1.39 -25.39 -14.88
N HIS A 98 1.95 -24.60 -15.82
CA HIS A 98 1.82 -24.94 -17.24
C HIS A 98 3.15 -25.11 -17.98
N THR A 99 3.58 -26.37 -17.99
CA THR A 99 4.50 -26.96 -18.98
C THR A 99 4.02 -26.68 -20.40
N GLY A 100 4.58 -25.67 -21.04
CA GLY A 100 4.38 -25.43 -22.47
C GLY A 100 5.37 -24.40 -23.01
N LYS A 101 6.45 -24.86 -23.65
CA LYS A 101 7.50 -24.04 -24.29
C LYS A 101 7.01 -23.04 -25.37
N MET A 102 5.69 -22.95 -25.61
CA MET A 102 5.05 -21.99 -26.52
C MET A 102 4.39 -20.79 -25.80
N ALA A 103 4.12 -20.89 -24.49
CA ALA A 103 3.56 -19.78 -23.70
C ALA A 103 4.62 -18.70 -23.39
N GLY A 104 5.89 -19.11 -23.23
CA GLY A 104 6.99 -18.19 -22.98
C GLY A 104 7.21 -17.17 -24.09
N ARG A 105 6.93 -17.49 -25.36
CA ARG A 105 7.08 -16.55 -26.48
C ARG A 105 5.96 -15.51 -26.56
N LEU A 106 4.72 -15.88 -26.20
CA LEU A 106 3.58 -14.96 -26.20
C LEU A 106 3.62 -14.01 -25.00
N ALA A 107 4.01 -14.51 -23.82
CA ALA A 107 4.26 -13.69 -22.62
C ALA A 107 5.42 -12.71 -22.80
N THR A 108 6.44 -13.08 -23.60
CA THR A 108 7.56 -12.19 -23.92
C THR A 108 7.17 -11.11 -24.93
N MET A 109 6.22 -11.37 -25.84
CA MET A 109 5.72 -10.35 -26.77
C MET A 109 4.76 -9.35 -26.11
N THR A 110 4.06 -9.71 -25.03
CA THR A 110 3.24 -8.75 -24.24
C THR A 110 4.08 -7.88 -23.31
N LYS A 111 5.24 -8.36 -22.83
CA LYS A 111 6.21 -7.56 -22.06
C LYS A 111 6.87 -6.44 -22.87
N ALA A 112 6.92 -6.55 -24.20
CA ALA A 112 7.60 -5.56 -25.05
C ALA A 112 6.88 -4.20 -25.15
N TYR A 113 5.63 -4.11 -24.67
CA TYR A 113 4.85 -2.87 -24.60
C TYR A 113 4.54 -2.42 -23.16
N ASP A 114 5.04 -3.14 -22.16
CA ASP A 114 4.66 -2.92 -20.76
C ASP A 114 5.78 -2.20 -19.99
N ASP A 115 5.86 -0.88 -20.20
CA ASP A 115 6.65 0.06 -19.38
C ASP A 115 6.08 0.21 -17.94
N ARG A 116 5.39 -0.82 -17.43
CA ARG A 116 4.72 -0.85 -16.12
C ARG A 116 5.74 -1.06 -15.01
N GLU A 117 6.60 -0.05 -14.83
CA GLU A 117 7.43 0.07 -13.64
C GLU A 117 6.52 0.07 -12.40
N THR A 118 6.71 -0.94 -11.54
CA THR A 118 6.04 -1.00 -10.25
C THR A 118 7.00 -0.61 -9.15
N TRP A 119 6.52 0.21 -8.23
CA TRP A 119 7.29 0.71 -7.10
C TRP A 119 6.60 0.32 -5.81
N ALA A 120 7.39 -0.18 -4.85
CA ALA A 120 6.97 -0.30 -3.47
C ALA A 120 7.41 0.96 -2.73
N ILE A 121 6.44 1.69 -2.17
CA ILE A 121 6.71 2.95 -1.48
C ILE A 121 6.32 2.84 -0.01
N VAL A 122 7.16 3.37 0.88
CA VAL A 122 6.86 3.42 2.30
C VAL A 122 5.95 4.61 2.56
N ILE A 123 4.80 4.34 3.17
CA ILE A 123 3.89 5.39 3.63
C ILE A 123 3.72 5.34 5.14
N GLY A 124 3.93 4.23 5.83
CA GLY A 124 3.85 4.13 7.29
C GLY A 124 5.08 3.49 7.90
N ARG A 125 5.44 3.86 9.13
CA ARG A 125 6.51 3.26 9.92
C ARG A 125 6.16 3.48 11.38
N LEU A 126 5.92 2.38 12.09
CA LEU A 126 5.54 2.41 13.50
C LEU A 126 6.53 1.55 14.29
N ARG A 127 6.89 2.01 15.49
CA ARG A 127 7.54 1.14 16.46
C ARG A 127 6.50 0.35 17.25
N ASN A 128 6.40 -0.95 17.02
CA ASN A 128 5.54 -1.84 17.77
C ASN A 128 6.30 -2.50 18.92
N TRP A 129 5.79 -2.36 20.13
CA TRP A 129 6.38 -2.88 21.36
C TRP A 129 5.85 -4.26 21.76
N ASN A 130 4.81 -4.74 21.07
CA ASN A 130 4.16 -6.02 21.38
C ASN A 130 4.66 -7.16 20.50
N HIS A 131 5.50 -6.92 19.49
CA HIS A 131 6.12 -8.01 18.72
C HIS A 131 7.48 -8.36 19.31
N ASN A 132 7.71 -9.67 19.47
CA ASN A 132 9.02 -10.19 19.79
C ASN A 132 9.98 -9.93 18.62
N PRO A 133 11.14 -9.26 18.84
CA PRO A 133 12.08 -9.00 17.76
C PRO A 133 12.60 -10.27 17.08
N LYS A 134 12.78 -11.38 17.80
CA LYS A 134 13.35 -12.60 17.19
C LYS A 134 12.32 -13.42 16.44
N THR A 135 11.09 -13.52 16.95
CA THR A 135 10.08 -14.45 16.42
C THR A 135 8.95 -13.78 15.64
N TRP A 136 8.86 -12.45 15.68
CA TRP A 136 7.75 -11.65 15.13
C TRP A 136 6.36 -12.01 15.71
N LYS A 137 6.29 -12.80 16.79
CA LYS A 137 5.02 -13.14 17.45
C LYS A 137 4.57 -12.00 18.35
N VAL A 138 3.25 -11.82 18.45
CA VAL A 138 2.65 -10.90 19.41
C VAL A 138 2.78 -11.50 20.80
N GLU A 139 3.46 -10.78 21.69
CA GLU A 139 3.65 -11.13 23.09
C GLU A 139 3.06 -10.01 23.96
N PRO A 140 2.20 -10.34 24.95
CA PRO A 140 1.61 -9.33 25.81
C PRO A 140 2.69 -8.66 26.67
N MET A 141 2.69 -7.33 26.71
CA MET A 141 3.56 -6.60 27.64
C MET A 141 3.15 -6.92 29.08
N SER A 142 4.12 -7.39 29.87
CA SER A 142 3.95 -7.55 31.31
C SER A 142 4.04 -6.19 32.00
N TYR A 143 3.04 -5.85 32.82
CA TYR A 143 3.03 -4.59 33.54
C TYR A 143 4.22 -4.52 34.52
N GLY A 144 5.03 -3.46 34.43
CA GLY A 144 6.22 -3.27 35.28
C GLY A 144 7.53 -3.86 34.74
N ALA A 145 7.51 -4.60 33.63
CA ALA A 145 8.73 -5.04 32.95
C ALA A 145 9.40 -3.88 32.18
N PRO A 146 10.73 -3.92 31.97
CA PRO A 146 11.40 -2.97 31.07
C PRO A 146 10.72 -2.96 29.70
N LYS A 147 10.57 -1.76 29.11
CA LYS A 147 10.04 -1.66 27.75
C LYS A 147 10.94 -2.46 26.81
N PRO A 148 10.38 -3.41 26.03
CA PRO A 148 11.19 -4.19 25.08
C PRO A 148 11.82 -3.26 24.06
N GLU A 149 12.81 -3.73 23.30
CA GLU A 149 13.40 -2.90 22.23
C GLU A 149 12.34 -2.52 21.17
N GLY A 150 11.34 -3.38 20.95
CA GLY A 150 10.32 -3.18 19.92
C GLY A 150 10.86 -3.38 18.51
N VAL A 151 9.95 -3.43 17.54
CA VAL A 151 10.27 -3.63 16.13
C VAL A 151 9.61 -2.56 15.29
N PHE A 152 10.14 -2.31 14.09
CA PHE A 152 9.53 -1.37 13.16
C PHE A 152 8.66 -2.10 12.14
N GLU A 153 7.40 -1.69 12.09
CA GLU A 153 6.40 -2.12 11.11
C GLU A 153 6.25 -1.06 10.05
N LEU A 154 6.37 -1.46 8.79
CA LEU A 154 6.10 -0.62 7.64
C LEU A 154 4.65 -0.76 7.19
N THR A 155 4.12 0.34 6.68
CA THR A 155 2.95 0.33 5.80
C THR A 155 3.44 0.71 4.42
N MET A 156 3.20 -0.16 3.45
CA MET A 156 3.70 -0.01 2.09
C MET A 156 2.54 0.09 1.12
N MET A 157 2.74 0.91 0.09
CA MET A 157 1.83 1.03 -1.04
C MET A 157 2.56 0.58 -2.30
N LEU A 158 1.95 -0.30 -3.08
CA LEU A 158 2.40 -0.63 -4.43
C LEU A 158 1.75 0.34 -5.41
N VAL A 159 2.58 0.96 -6.24
CA VAL A 159 2.13 1.88 -7.29
C VAL A 159 2.71 1.47 -8.63
N GLU A 160 1.90 1.56 -9.68
CA GLU A 160 2.30 1.17 -11.04
C GLU A 160 2.26 2.39 -11.95
N LYS A 161 3.31 2.54 -12.75
CA LYS A 161 3.43 3.59 -13.75
C LYS A 161 2.44 3.33 -14.88
N HIS A 162 1.64 4.34 -15.22
CA HIS A 162 0.68 4.23 -16.32
C HIS A 162 0.80 5.34 -17.37
N LYS A 163 1.47 6.46 -17.06
CA LYS A 163 1.97 7.43 -18.05
C LYS A 163 3.30 8.01 -17.57
N PHE A 164 3.85 8.97 -18.32
CA PHE A 164 5.08 9.66 -17.95
C PHE A 164 4.98 10.27 -16.54
N ASP A 165 5.79 9.73 -15.63
CA ASP A 165 5.94 10.20 -14.24
C ASP A 165 4.64 10.28 -13.43
N VAL A 166 3.64 9.45 -13.77
CA VAL A 166 2.39 9.32 -13.02
C VAL A 166 2.05 7.85 -12.76
N TYR A 167 1.50 7.63 -11.57
CA TYR A 167 1.32 6.32 -10.99
C TYR A 167 -0.10 6.16 -10.45
N HIS A 168 -0.63 4.93 -10.50
CA HIS A 168 -1.85 4.59 -9.80
C HIS A 168 -1.56 3.59 -8.69
N ARG A 169 -2.34 3.64 -7.60
CA ARG A 169 -2.25 2.66 -6.51
C ARG A 169 -2.78 1.32 -6.97
N VAL A 170 -2.03 0.26 -6.68
CA VAL A 170 -2.38 -1.14 -6.98
C VAL A 170 -2.72 -1.93 -5.71
N GLY A 171 -1.98 -1.68 -4.63
CA GLY A 171 -2.16 -2.40 -3.37
C GLY A 171 -1.60 -1.61 -2.20
N MET A 172 -2.04 -1.98 -0.99
CA MET A 172 -1.56 -1.38 0.25
C MET A 172 -1.64 -2.40 1.37
N GLU A 173 -0.51 -2.62 2.05
CA GLU A 173 -0.36 -3.57 3.14
C GLU A 173 0.35 -2.93 4.33
N ARG A 174 0.08 -3.47 5.52
CA ARG A 174 0.58 -2.99 6.81
C ARG A 174 1.24 -4.12 7.57
N GLU A 175 1.86 -3.77 8.70
CA GLU A 175 2.49 -4.72 9.62
C GLU A 175 3.63 -5.51 8.95
N ILE A 176 4.29 -4.88 7.97
CA ILE A 176 5.45 -5.45 7.27
C ILE A 176 6.67 -5.25 8.16
N ASP A 177 7.40 -6.33 8.46
CA ASP A 177 8.67 -6.22 9.20
C ASP A 177 9.71 -5.44 8.39
N GLU A 178 10.15 -4.27 8.87
CA GLU A 178 11.14 -3.43 8.19
C GLU A 178 12.41 -4.22 7.82
N ARG A 179 12.78 -5.21 8.64
CA ARG A 179 14.05 -5.94 8.52
C ARG A 179 14.08 -6.88 7.32
N ILE A 180 12.95 -7.46 6.93
CA ILE A 180 12.90 -8.32 5.75
C ILE A 180 13.15 -7.51 4.48
N THR A 181 12.86 -6.21 4.51
CA THR A 181 13.08 -5.29 3.38
C THR A 181 14.44 -4.58 3.42
N ALA A 182 15.31 -4.90 4.38
CA ALA A 182 16.56 -4.16 4.61
C ALA A 182 17.50 -4.13 3.40
N ASN A 183 17.47 -5.19 2.59
CA ASN A 183 18.34 -5.35 1.41
C ASN A 183 17.71 -4.82 0.10
N TRP A 184 16.52 -4.24 0.16
CA TRP A 184 15.91 -3.65 -1.03
C TRP A 184 16.65 -2.35 -1.41
N ASP A 185 16.69 -2.04 -2.71
CA ASP A 185 17.32 -0.81 -3.24
C ASP A 185 16.45 0.42 -3.00
N TRP A 186 16.38 0.83 -1.73
CA TRP A 186 15.57 1.95 -1.29
C TRP A 186 16.16 3.30 -1.67
N LYS A 187 15.39 4.11 -2.38
CA LYS A 187 15.75 5.47 -2.80
C LYS A 187 14.64 6.46 -2.45
N TYR A 188 15.01 7.68 -2.10
CA TYR A 188 14.04 8.76 -2.00
C TYR A 188 13.72 9.29 -3.40
N ARG A 189 12.43 9.37 -3.71
CA ARG A 189 11.94 9.85 -5.00
C ARG A 189 10.60 10.55 -4.84
N GLU A 190 10.32 11.49 -5.73
CA GLU A 190 9.00 12.11 -5.87
C GLU A 190 8.08 11.22 -6.72
N PHE A 191 6.84 11.08 -6.28
CA PHE A 191 5.77 10.35 -6.96
C PHE A 191 4.55 11.24 -7.16
N LYS A 192 3.90 11.08 -8.31
CA LYS A 192 2.57 11.64 -8.61
C LYS A 192 1.57 10.48 -8.65
N VAL A 193 0.90 10.21 -7.53
CA VAL A 193 0.01 9.06 -7.39
C VAL A 193 -1.44 9.52 -7.43
N GLY A 194 -2.25 8.91 -8.29
CA GLY A 194 -3.66 9.26 -8.41
C GLY A 194 -4.21 8.86 -9.78
N GLY A 195 -5.21 9.62 -10.22
CA GLY A 195 -5.88 9.42 -11.50
C GLY A 195 -6.50 8.03 -11.68
N PRO A 196 -6.91 7.72 -12.93
CA PRO A 196 -7.58 6.47 -13.21
C PRO A 196 -6.65 5.26 -13.04
N GLY A 197 -7.12 4.28 -12.27
CA GLY A 197 -6.40 3.03 -12.03
C GLY A 197 -7.24 1.82 -12.45
N ARG A 198 -6.70 0.61 -12.22
CA ARG A 198 -7.41 -0.65 -12.54
C ARG A 198 -8.73 -0.82 -11.76
N GLY A 199 -8.87 -0.16 -10.60
CA GLY A 199 -9.99 -0.39 -9.68
C GLY A 199 -9.93 -1.76 -9.00
N GLU A 200 -8.79 -2.44 -9.08
CA GLU A 200 -8.53 -3.72 -8.47
C GLU A 200 -7.53 -3.53 -7.34
N ARG A 201 -7.72 -4.28 -6.25
CA ARG A 201 -6.78 -4.35 -5.15
C ARG A 201 -5.99 -5.63 -5.26
N VAL A 202 -4.68 -5.52 -5.43
CA VAL A 202 -3.79 -6.69 -5.37
C VAL A 202 -3.23 -6.84 -3.97
N ARG A 203 -3.24 -8.09 -3.48
CA ARG A 203 -2.58 -8.45 -2.24
C ARG A 203 -1.11 -8.73 -2.48
N PHE A 204 -0.26 -8.32 -1.54
CA PHE A 204 1.16 -8.66 -1.59
C PHE A 204 1.74 -9.01 -0.22
N GLY A 205 2.74 -9.88 -0.23
CA GLY A 205 3.67 -10.08 0.88
C GLY A 205 4.98 -9.36 0.58
N ALA A 206 5.74 -9.04 1.62
CA ALA A 206 7.11 -8.54 1.47
C ALA A 206 8.09 -9.64 1.89
N PHE A 207 9.09 -9.90 1.04
CA PHE A 207 10.13 -10.90 1.25
C PHE A 207 11.52 -10.28 1.04
N ALA A 208 12.59 -11.00 1.34
CA ALA A 208 13.95 -10.47 1.23
C ALA A 208 14.31 -10.13 -0.22
N GLU A 209 13.77 -10.89 -1.17
CA GLU A 209 14.01 -10.81 -2.60
C GLU A 209 13.15 -9.74 -3.29
N GLY A 210 12.05 -9.33 -2.65
CA GLY A 210 11.08 -8.38 -3.20
C GLY A 210 9.65 -8.66 -2.72
N PRO A 211 8.66 -7.89 -3.19
CA PRO A 211 7.27 -8.20 -2.94
C PRO A 211 6.76 -9.32 -3.86
N GLU A 212 5.90 -10.18 -3.33
CA GLU A 212 5.20 -11.21 -4.11
C GLU A 212 3.69 -11.03 -3.98
N TYR A 213 2.95 -11.31 -5.06
CA TYR A 213 1.49 -11.28 -5.02
C TYR A 213 0.92 -12.50 -4.29
N LEU A 214 -0.15 -12.27 -3.53
CA LEU A 214 -0.87 -13.31 -2.77
C LEU A 214 -2.26 -13.57 -3.36
#